data_AF-A0A1G2YRK1-F1
#
_entry.id   AF-A0A1G2YRK1-F1
#
_cell.length_a   1.000
_cell.length_b   1.000
_cell.length_c   1.000
_cell.angle_alpha   90.00
_cell.angle_beta   90.00
_cell.angle_gamma   90.00
#
_symmetry.space_group_name_H-M   'P 1'
#
loop_
_entity.id
_entity.type
_entity.pdbx_description
1 polymer ?
#
loop_
_entity_poly.entity_id
_entity_poly.type
_entity_poly.pdbx_seq_one_letter_code
_entity_poly.pdbx_strand_id
1 'polypeptide(L)'
;MGTFIWSAKDESGETVAREVTAVNVEESRKILLSLGYTDIKLISEEISNLAFEDKNFKISPKDVVTYMGEPKPTFLETFVDSIKETQTFCIAVIIFTIIVYYRTRIILTVVIGIAILLIWPIFRLWLMQPLICYKKLNKAKEWRRWREVMYYVKKLESIKFNPIKIPLKEIMRLRSQALAGIGRMPEAMAEFEKFRDLPDVPEWVSKLALANIYDINKDYDKAIECGWEALKDKQTPIIYMELVIRLLKYRKETVKSKELFSKVDPNLLPSIIQPFYHGTRGILAYMENDYALAKSKLELSLGMMVKARHQVFMDANICIAKAFLSCVYAKLGDINKAKHFFLEAEKYLIAADETLLINECTQALGLIK
;
A
#
# COMPACT_ATOMS: atom_id res chain seq x y z
N MET A 1 -15.07 -18.96 -8.42
CA MET A 1 -15.71 -17.62 -8.50
C MET A 1 -15.01 -16.74 -7.48
N GLY A 2 -14.72 -15.49 -7.82
CA GLY A 2 -14.12 -14.49 -6.93
C GLY A 2 -15.11 -13.39 -6.57
N THR A 3 -14.85 -12.71 -5.47
CA THR A 3 -15.63 -11.57 -4.98
C THR A 3 -14.94 -10.26 -5.36
N PHE A 4 -15.69 -9.33 -5.96
CA PHE A 4 -15.21 -8.03 -6.41
C PHE A 4 -16.01 -6.90 -5.77
N ILE A 5 -15.33 -5.87 -5.27
CA ILE A 5 -15.99 -4.69 -4.70
C ILE A 5 -15.84 -3.50 -5.66
N TRP A 6 -16.96 -2.92 -6.04
CA TRP A 6 -17.07 -1.83 -7.00
C TRP A 6 -17.70 -0.60 -6.36
N SER A 7 -17.24 0.59 -6.73
CA SER A 7 -17.96 1.85 -6.56
C SER A 7 -18.71 2.12 -7.87
N ALA A 8 -20.00 2.41 -7.82
CA ALA A 8 -20.77 2.77 -9.00
C ALA A 8 -21.86 3.78 -8.66
N LYS A 9 -22.37 4.50 -9.65
CA LYS A 9 -23.56 5.33 -9.54
C LYS A 9 -24.80 4.54 -9.88
N ASP A 10 -25.79 4.54 -9.00
CA ASP A 10 -27.10 3.95 -9.28
C ASP A 10 -27.95 4.83 -10.21
N GLU A 11 -29.19 4.41 -10.47
CA GLU A 11 -30.14 5.13 -11.34
C GLU A 11 -30.46 6.55 -10.83
N SER A 12 -30.29 6.81 -9.52
CA SER A 12 -30.49 8.12 -8.92
C SER A 12 -29.25 9.02 -9.01
N GLY A 13 -28.12 8.46 -9.47
CA GLY A 13 -26.83 9.14 -9.57
C GLY A 13 -26.01 9.12 -8.28
N GLU A 14 -26.49 8.46 -7.22
CA GLU A 14 -25.78 8.32 -5.95
C GLU A 14 -24.66 7.28 -6.05
N THR A 15 -23.52 7.58 -5.42
CA THR A 15 -22.37 6.66 -5.41
C THR A 15 -22.56 5.59 -4.35
N VAL A 16 -22.70 4.34 -4.78
CA VAL A 16 -22.87 3.16 -3.93
C VAL A 16 -21.72 2.17 -4.13
N ALA A 17 -21.40 1.44 -3.07
CA ALA A 17 -20.48 0.32 -3.15
C ALA A 17 -21.25 -1.00 -3.31
N ARG A 18 -20.81 -1.86 -4.24
CA ARG A 18 -21.44 -3.14 -4.56
C ARG A 18 -20.43 -4.27 -4.55
N GLU A 19 -20.78 -5.35 -3.87
CA GLU A 19 -20.07 -6.61 -3.89
C GLU A 19 -20.69 -7.51 -4.96
N VAL A 20 -19.87 -8.06 -5.85
CA VAL A 20 -20.30 -8.89 -6.97
C VAL A 20 -19.44 -10.14 -7.03
N THR A 21 -20.08 -11.30 -7.03
CA THR A 21 -19.42 -12.60 -7.23
C THR A 21 -19.44 -12.96 -8.71
N ALA A 22 -18.27 -13.16 -9.32
CA ALA A 22 -18.15 -13.53 -10.74
C ALA A 22 -16.93 -14.42 -10.99
N VAL A 23 -16.76 -14.95 -12.20
CA VAL A 23 -15.58 -15.73 -12.57
C VAL A 23 -14.36 -14.81 -12.74
N ASN A 24 -14.54 -13.60 -13.25
CA ASN A 24 -13.48 -12.61 -13.45
C ASN A 24 -13.99 -11.16 -13.31
N VAL A 25 -13.05 -10.20 -13.34
CA VAL A 25 -13.35 -8.76 -13.17
C VAL A 25 -14.28 -8.26 -14.27
N GLU A 26 -14.05 -8.66 -15.53
CA GLU A 26 -14.86 -8.24 -16.67
C GLU A 26 -16.32 -8.68 -16.54
N GLU A 27 -16.56 -9.91 -16.13
CA GLU A 27 -17.90 -10.44 -15.89
C GLU A 27 -18.58 -9.70 -14.73
N SER A 28 -17.86 -9.44 -13.64
CA SER A 28 -18.43 -8.67 -12.52
C SER A 28 -18.82 -7.24 -12.93
N ARG A 29 -18.05 -6.61 -13.81
CA ARG A 29 -18.37 -5.30 -14.39
C ARG A 29 -19.60 -5.38 -15.31
N LYS A 30 -19.70 -6.42 -16.14
CA LYS A 30 -20.86 -6.65 -17.01
C LYS A 30 -22.15 -6.84 -16.19
N ILE A 31 -22.07 -7.53 -15.05
CA ILE A 31 -23.20 -7.68 -14.13
C ILE A 31 -23.68 -6.30 -13.65
N LEU A 32 -22.79 -5.42 -13.20
CA LEU A 32 -23.16 -4.06 -12.77
C LEU A 32 -23.74 -3.22 -13.90
N LEU A 33 -23.15 -3.28 -15.10
CA LEU A 33 -23.70 -2.59 -16.27
C LEU A 33 -25.11 -3.09 -16.61
N SER A 34 -25.36 -4.39 -16.52
CA SER A 34 -26.69 -4.97 -16.77
C SER A 34 -27.75 -4.56 -15.74
N LEU A 35 -27.32 -4.15 -14.55
CA LEU A 35 -28.16 -3.65 -13.46
C LEU A 35 -28.35 -2.12 -13.52
N GLY A 36 -27.96 -1.45 -14.61
CA GLY A 36 -28.17 -0.02 -14.81
C GLY A 36 -27.15 0.90 -14.12
N TYR A 37 -26.11 0.35 -13.49
CA TYR A 37 -25.09 1.17 -12.83
C TYR A 37 -24.17 1.88 -13.83
N THR A 38 -23.76 3.11 -13.49
CA THR A 38 -22.85 3.96 -14.27
C THR A 38 -21.62 4.38 -13.45
N ASP A 39 -20.59 4.99 -14.06
CA ASP A 39 -19.34 5.40 -13.38
C ASP A 39 -18.71 4.28 -12.50
N ILE A 40 -18.70 3.06 -13.03
CA ILE A 40 -18.24 1.85 -12.31
C ILE A 40 -16.71 1.87 -12.18
N LYS A 41 -16.22 1.88 -10.95
CA LYS A 41 -14.80 1.87 -10.57
C LYS A 41 -14.51 0.71 -9.64
N LEU A 42 -13.51 -0.11 -9.97
CA LEU A 42 -13.11 -1.20 -9.09
C LEU A 42 -12.44 -0.61 -7.83
N ILE A 43 -12.97 -0.97 -6.66
CA ILE A 43 -12.36 -0.61 -5.38
C ILE A 43 -11.32 -1.67 -5.01
N SER A 44 -11.72 -2.95 -5.11
CA SER A 44 -10.86 -4.04 -4.71
C SER A 44 -11.15 -5.37 -5.43
N GLU A 45 -10.07 -6.08 -5.76
CA GLU A 45 -10.10 -7.50 -6.07
C GLU A 45 -9.83 -8.34 -4.81
N GLU A 46 -10.08 -9.64 -4.89
CA GLU A 46 -9.79 -10.69 -3.91
C GLU A 46 -8.49 -10.48 -3.09
N ILE A 47 -7.40 -9.94 -3.68
CA ILE A 47 -6.13 -9.61 -2.98
C ILE A 47 -6.31 -8.64 -1.81
N SER A 48 -7.09 -7.59 -2.02
CA SER A 48 -7.30 -6.57 -0.98
C SER A 48 -8.23 -7.12 0.09
N ASN A 49 -9.22 -7.94 -0.28
CA ASN A 49 -10.09 -8.62 0.66
C ASN A 49 -9.30 -9.61 1.51
N LEU A 50 -8.32 -10.33 0.93
CA LEU A 50 -7.41 -11.17 1.68
C LEU A 50 -6.65 -10.37 2.75
N ALA A 51 -6.18 -9.14 2.47
CA ALA A 51 -5.50 -8.34 3.49
C ALA A 51 -6.39 -7.91 4.68
N PHE A 52 -7.72 -8.08 4.62
CA PHE A 52 -8.68 -7.60 5.63
C PHE A 52 -9.74 -8.63 6.06
N GLU A 53 -9.81 -9.80 5.42
CA GLU A 53 -10.72 -10.89 5.79
C GLU A 53 -10.22 -11.60 7.05
N ASP A 54 -10.63 -11.06 8.19
CA ASP A 54 -10.88 -11.85 9.38
C ASP A 54 -12.38 -12.17 9.41
N LYS A 55 -12.76 -13.45 9.48
CA LYS A 55 -14.17 -13.91 9.42
C LYS A 55 -15.07 -13.28 10.51
N ASN A 56 -14.48 -12.61 11.50
CA ASN A 56 -15.16 -11.91 12.58
C ASN A 56 -15.30 -10.38 12.37
N PHE A 57 -14.85 -9.83 11.25
CA PHE A 57 -14.90 -8.39 10.98
C PHE A 57 -15.27 -8.11 9.52
N LYS A 58 -16.57 -7.94 9.24
CA LYS A 58 -17.04 -7.40 7.96
C LYS A 58 -16.78 -5.89 7.95
N ILE A 59 -15.65 -5.46 7.39
CA ILE A 59 -15.45 -4.05 7.08
C ILE A 59 -16.47 -3.69 6.00
N SER A 60 -17.33 -2.71 6.25
CA SER A 60 -18.30 -2.26 5.24
C SER A 60 -17.53 -1.73 4.02
N PRO A 61 -17.97 -1.97 2.77
CA PRO A 61 -17.37 -1.37 1.59
C PRO A 61 -17.20 0.16 1.68
N LYS A 62 -18.06 0.83 2.45
CA LYS A 62 -17.96 2.27 2.77
C LYS A 62 -16.76 2.60 3.66
N ASP A 63 -16.44 1.73 4.60
CA ASP A 63 -15.28 1.91 5.50
C ASP A 63 -13.98 1.65 4.74
N VAL A 64 -13.95 0.70 3.79
CA VAL A 64 -12.80 0.47 2.92
C VAL A 64 -12.44 1.73 2.11
N VAL A 65 -13.44 2.41 1.55
CA VAL A 65 -13.26 3.68 0.82
C VAL A 65 -12.74 4.79 1.75
N THR A 66 -13.28 4.87 2.98
CA THR A 66 -12.87 5.85 4.00
C THR A 66 -11.44 5.60 4.48
N TYR A 67 -11.06 4.34 4.70
CA TYR A 67 -9.73 3.93 5.15
C TYR A 67 -8.63 4.13 4.11
N MET A 68 -8.97 4.06 2.82
CA MET A 68 -8.01 4.29 1.73
C MET A 68 -7.87 5.78 1.35
N GLY A 69 -8.88 6.62 1.62
CA GLY A 69 -8.93 8.00 1.11
C GLY A 69 -8.33 9.10 2.00
N GLU A 70 -8.14 8.84 3.30
CA GLU A 70 -7.79 9.92 4.24
C GLU A 70 -6.31 9.91 4.68
N PRO A 71 -5.67 11.09 4.72
CA PRO A 71 -4.32 11.21 5.24
C PRO A 71 -4.27 10.89 6.72
N LYS A 72 -3.71 9.73 7.06
CA LYS A 72 -3.69 9.30 8.46
C LYS A 72 -2.63 10.06 9.27
N PRO A 73 -3.01 10.58 10.43
CA PRO A 73 -2.23 11.54 11.19
C PRO A 73 -0.88 11.02 11.76
N THR A 74 0.02 11.93 12.08
CA THR A 74 1.20 11.76 12.96
C THR A 74 0.75 11.54 14.42
N PHE A 75 1.66 11.20 15.36
CA PHE A 75 1.29 11.01 16.77
C PHE A 75 0.51 12.21 17.35
N LEU A 76 0.96 13.43 17.04
CA LEU A 76 0.37 14.66 17.53
C LEU A 76 -1.00 14.93 16.89
N GLU A 77 -1.11 14.74 15.58
CA GLU A 77 -2.41 14.82 14.90
C GLU A 77 -3.37 13.71 15.37
N THR A 78 -2.87 12.50 15.65
CA THR A 78 -3.68 11.38 16.18
C THR A 78 -4.19 11.71 17.58
N PHE A 79 -3.39 12.40 18.39
CA PHE A 79 -3.75 12.91 19.71
C PHE A 79 -4.72 14.11 19.65
N VAL A 80 -4.66 14.93 18.61
CA VAL A 80 -5.63 16.02 18.37
C VAL A 80 -6.96 15.46 17.87
N ASP A 81 -6.93 14.55 16.90
CA ASP A 81 -8.12 13.90 16.33
C ASP A 81 -8.80 12.97 17.34
N SER A 82 -7.99 12.19 18.07
CA SER A 82 -7.90 12.43 19.51
C SER A 82 -9.10 12.97 20.24
N ILE A 83 -8.80 14.15 20.74
CA ILE A 83 -9.61 15.00 21.57
C ILE A 83 -10.87 15.41 20.81
N LYS A 84 -10.77 15.67 19.49
CA LYS A 84 -11.90 16.07 18.64
C LYS A 84 -12.99 15.01 18.54
N GLU A 85 -12.64 13.76 18.22
CA GLU A 85 -13.63 12.67 18.18
C GLU A 85 -14.24 12.40 19.54
N THR A 86 -13.45 12.60 20.60
CA THR A 86 -13.89 12.37 21.98
C THR A 86 -14.51 13.61 22.63
N GLN A 87 -14.69 14.71 21.90
CA GLN A 87 -15.13 15.98 22.46
C GLN A 87 -16.49 15.87 23.14
N THR A 88 -17.42 15.12 22.53
CA THR A 88 -18.76 14.86 23.06
C THR A 88 -18.72 14.02 24.32
N PHE A 89 -17.83 13.03 24.38
CA PHE A 89 -17.59 12.24 25.59
C PHE A 89 -17.00 13.09 26.71
N CYS A 90 -15.98 13.91 26.42
CA CYS A 90 -15.38 14.81 27.40
C CYS A 90 -16.41 15.81 27.95
N ILE A 91 -17.22 16.41 27.07
CA ILE A 91 -18.32 17.32 27.46
C ILE A 91 -19.33 16.57 28.34
N ALA A 92 -19.73 15.35 27.97
CA ALA A 92 -20.66 14.55 28.77
C ALA A 92 -20.10 14.22 30.16
N VAL A 93 -18.82 13.85 30.26
CA VAL A 93 -18.15 13.59 31.54
C VAL A 93 -18.09 14.85 32.40
N ILE A 94 -17.80 16.02 31.80
CA ILE A 94 -17.78 17.31 32.50
C ILE A 94 -19.19 17.65 33.03
N ILE A 95 -20.21 17.58 32.17
CA ILE A 95 -21.60 17.87 32.55
C ILE A 95 -22.06 16.92 33.66
N PHE A 96 -21.79 15.62 33.52
CA PHE A 96 -22.13 14.62 34.54
C PHE A 96 -21.44 14.91 35.87
N THR A 97 -20.15 15.25 35.84
CA THR A 97 -19.37 15.61 37.03
C THR A 97 -19.96 16.84 37.74
N ILE A 98 -20.36 17.87 36.98
CA ILE A 98 -21.00 19.08 37.51
C ILE A 98 -22.36 18.75 38.16
N ILE A 99 -23.21 17.96 37.47
CA ILE A 99 -24.55 17.58 37.98
C ILE A 99 -24.44 16.80 39.29
N VAL A 100 -23.56 15.80 39.33
CA VAL A 100 -23.38 14.95 40.52
C VAL A 100 -22.78 15.77 41.66
N TYR A 101 -21.76 16.61 41.39
CA TYR A 101 -21.18 17.49 42.40
C TYR A 101 -22.22 18.46 42.97
N TYR A 102 -23.07 19.06 42.14
CA TYR A 102 -24.10 20.00 42.61
C TYR A 102 -25.11 19.31 43.53
N ARG A 103 -25.47 18.05 43.25
CA ARG A 103 -26.44 17.29 44.05
C ARG A 103 -25.89 16.74 45.36
N THR A 104 -24.64 16.27 45.37
CA THR A 104 -24.08 15.55 46.52
C THR A 104 -23.07 16.39 47.31
N ARG A 105 -22.50 17.44 46.71
CA ARG A 105 -21.37 18.25 47.22
C ARG A 105 -20.14 17.43 47.59
N ILE A 106 -19.97 16.25 46.98
CA ILE A 106 -18.85 15.36 47.26
C ILE A 106 -17.66 15.73 46.36
N ILE A 107 -16.56 16.20 46.97
CA ILE A 107 -15.31 16.55 46.26
C ILE A 107 -14.75 15.36 45.47
N LEU A 108 -14.92 14.13 45.97
CA LEU A 108 -14.49 12.90 45.30
C LEU A 108 -15.05 12.78 43.87
N THR A 109 -16.26 13.28 43.59
CA THR A 109 -16.85 13.26 42.25
C THR A 109 -16.02 14.07 41.26
N VAL A 110 -15.54 15.25 41.68
CA VAL A 110 -14.70 16.12 40.83
C VAL A 110 -13.36 15.44 40.56
N VAL A 111 -12.76 14.82 41.57
CA VAL A 111 -11.50 14.07 41.43
C VAL A 111 -11.65 12.91 40.44
N ILE A 112 -12.74 12.13 40.54
CA ILE A 112 -13.02 11.02 39.62
C ILE A 112 -13.25 11.55 38.19
N GLY A 113 -14.01 12.63 38.03
CA GLY A 113 -14.23 13.25 36.72
C GLY A 113 -12.93 13.69 36.04
N ILE A 114 -12.04 14.35 36.79
CA ILE A 114 -10.71 14.73 36.30
C ILE A 114 -9.88 13.49 35.96
N ALA A 115 -9.88 12.46 36.81
CA ALA A 115 -9.16 11.22 36.55
C ALA A 115 -9.63 10.53 35.26
N ILE A 116 -10.95 10.45 35.01
CA ILE A 116 -11.51 9.89 33.78
C ILE A 116 -11.05 10.70 32.56
N LEU A 117 -11.10 12.03 32.63
CA LEU A 117 -10.66 12.91 31.54
C LEU A 117 -9.17 12.76 31.22
N LEU A 118 -8.33 12.45 32.21
CA LEU A 118 -6.90 12.20 32.01
C LEU A 118 -6.61 10.76 31.53
N ILE A 119 -7.33 9.76 32.05
CA ILE A 119 -7.14 8.35 31.69
C ILE A 119 -7.63 8.07 30.26
N TRP A 120 -8.72 8.71 29.84
CA TRP A 120 -9.33 8.48 28.53
C TRP A 120 -8.37 8.68 27.32
N PRO A 121 -7.65 9.80 27.18
CA PRO A 121 -6.70 9.96 26.08
C PRO A 121 -5.54 8.95 26.14
N ILE A 122 -5.08 8.58 27.34
CA ILE A 122 -4.05 7.54 27.52
C ILE A 122 -4.59 6.19 27.04
N PHE A 123 -5.82 5.86 27.41
CA PHE A 123 -6.49 4.65 26.96
C PHE A 123 -6.66 4.62 25.44
N ARG A 124 -7.10 5.72 24.81
CA ARG A 124 -7.24 5.75 23.35
C ARG A 124 -5.88 5.69 22.64
N LEU A 125 -4.84 6.35 23.16
CA LEU A 125 -3.49 6.20 22.64
C LEU A 125 -3.00 4.76 22.74
N TRP A 126 -3.33 4.06 23.83
CA TRP A 126 -3.05 2.64 24.00
C TRP A 126 -3.80 1.79 22.96
N LEU A 127 -5.08 2.08 22.69
CA LEU A 127 -5.86 1.43 21.62
C LEU A 127 -5.28 1.66 20.22
N MET A 128 -4.67 2.82 19.98
CA MET A 128 -4.08 3.18 18.67
C MET A 128 -2.65 2.66 18.48
N GLN A 129 -2.01 2.09 19.50
CA GLN A 129 -0.63 1.56 19.39
C GLN A 129 -0.42 0.58 18.23
N PRO A 130 -1.32 -0.40 17.97
CA PRO A 130 -1.17 -1.33 16.85
C PRO A 130 -1.11 -0.61 15.51
N LEU A 131 -1.99 0.37 15.29
CA LEU A 131 -2.02 1.14 14.05
C LEU A 131 -0.75 1.98 13.86
N ILE A 132 -0.27 2.62 14.93
CA ILE A 132 0.98 3.39 14.91
C ILE A 132 2.16 2.47 14.59
N CYS A 133 2.23 1.30 15.22
CA CYS A 133 3.28 0.32 14.98
C CYS A 133 3.23 -0.22 13.55
N TYR A 134 2.04 -0.52 13.03
CA TYR A 134 1.85 -0.99 11.65
C TYR A 134 2.23 0.07 10.61
N LYS A 135 1.93 1.36 10.86
CA LYS A 135 2.35 2.46 10.00
C LYS A 135 3.88 2.60 9.97
N LYS A 136 4.51 2.55 11.15
CA LYS A 136 5.98 2.59 11.25
C LYS A 136 6.63 1.37 10.60
N LEU A 137 6.02 0.19 10.72
CA LEU A 137 6.42 -1.03 10.04
C LEU A 137 6.41 -0.83 8.52
N ASN A 138 5.30 -0.40 7.94
CA ASN A 138 5.20 -0.19 6.49
C ASN A 138 6.20 0.86 5.99
N LYS A 139 6.37 1.96 6.73
CA LYS A 139 7.40 2.97 6.41
C LYS A 139 8.82 2.40 6.49
N ALA A 140 9.12 1.55 7.47
CA ALA A 140 10.41 0.88 7.54
C ALA A 140 10.62 -0.08 6.37
N LYS A 141 9.58 -0.84 6.01
CA LYS A 141 9.58 -1.76 4.87
C LYS A 141 9.83 -1.05 3.55
N GLU A 142 9.12 0.05 3.29
CA GLU A 142 9.32 0.87 2.09
C GLU A 142 10.77 1.32 1.96
N TRP A 143 11.36 1.79 3.06
CA TRP A 143 12.76 2.23 3.12
C TRP A 143 13.78 1.09 3.27
N ARG A 144 13.36 -0.17 3.08
CA ARG A 144 14.18 -1.38 3.23
C ARG A 144 14.94 -1.48 4.57
N ARG A 145 14.40 -0.88 5.64
CA ARG A 145 14.96 -0.94 7.00
C ARG A 145 14.51 -2.23 7.69
N TRP A 146 14.97 -3.37 7.18
CA TRP A 146 14.46 -4.70 7.54
C TRP A 146 14.59 -5.07 9.01
N ARG A 147 15.64 -4.60 9.70
CA ARG A 147 15.78 -4.78 11.16
C ARG A 147 14.68 -4.04 11.93
N GLU A 148 14.32 -2.84 11.48
CA GLU A 148 13.24 -2.04 12.05
C GLU A 148 11.87 -2.69 11.76
N VAL A 149 11.67 -3.27 10.56
CA VAL A 149 10.48 -4.07 10.24
C VAL A 149 10.35 -5.24 11.23
N MET A 150 11.42 -6.01 11.45
CA MET A 150 11.42 -7.13 12.39
C MET A 150 11.10 -6.69 13.83
N TYR A 151 11.60 -5.53 14.26
CA TYR A 151 11.26 -4.96 15.56
C TYR A 151 9.76 -4.69 15.70
N TYR A 152 9.14 -4.04 14.69
CA TYR A 152 7.70 -3.77 14.75
C TYR A 152 6.84 -5.01 14.60
N VAL A 153 7.27 -6.02 13.82
CA VAL A 153 6.60 -7.34 13.77
C VAL A 153 6.50 -7.92 15.19
N LYS A 154 7.64 -8.05 15.89
CA LYS A 154 7.66 -8.58 17.27
C LYS A 154 6.82 -7.72 18.22
N LYS A 155 6.87 -6.40 18.07
CA LYS A 155 6.08 -5.48 18.90
C LYS A 155 4.58 -5.70 18.68
N LEU A 156 4.13 -5.81 17.43
CA LEU A 156 2.72 -6.06 17.10
C LEU A 156 2.23 -7.39 17.68
N GLU A 157 3.05 -8.43 17.64
CA GLU A 157 2.72 -9.74 18.19
C GLU A 157 2.65 -9.77 19.72
N SER A 158 3.42 -8.90 20.39
CA SER A 158 3.37 -8.76 21.85
C SER A 158 2.11 -8.05 22.35
N ILE A 159 1.37 -7.37 21.48
CA ILE A 159 0.15 -6.65 21.84
C ILE A 159 -1.01 -7.63 21.97
N LYS A 160 -1.30 -8.05 23.22
CA LYS A 160 -2.40 -8.98 23.52
C LYS A 160 -3.79 -8.43 23.18
N PHE A 161 -3.99 -7.13 23.40
CA PHE A 161 -5.25 -6.46 23.11
C PHE A 161 -5.09 -5.61 21.85
N ASN A 162 -5.56 -6.14 20.73
CA ASN A 162 -5.50 -5.44 19.46
C ASN A 162 -6.92 -5.23 18.90
N PRO A 163 -7.55 -4.06 19.12
CA PRO A 163 -8.86 -3.76 18.56
C PRO A 163 -8.82 -3.65 17.03
N ILE A 164 -7.65 -3.34 16.45
CA ILE A 164 -7.41 -3.25 15.01
C ILE A 164 -6.62 -4.51 14.62
N LYS A 165 -7.28 -5.67 14.69
CA LYS A 165 -6.67 -6.98 14.47
C LYS A 165 -5.96 -7.01 13.11
N ILE A 166 -4.64 -6.91 13.11
CA ILE A 166 -3.83 -7.07 11.90
C ILE A 166 -3.84 -8.55 11.58
N PRO A 167 -4.21 -8.98 10.36
CA PRO A 167 -4.31 -10.39 10.05
C PRO A 167 -2.98 -11.11 10.25
N LEU A 168 -3.03 -12.30 10.86
CA LEU A 168 -1.85 -13.12 11.15
C LEU A 168 -1.02 -13.36 9.88
N LYS A 169 -1.68 -13.65 8.77
CA LYS A 169 -1.04 -13.88 7.47
C LYS A 169 -0.22 -12.67 6.98
N GLU A 170 -0.67 -11.45 7.26
CA GLU A 170 0.08 -10.24 6.92
C GLU A 170 1.35 -10.14 7.78
N ILE A 171 1.26 -10.43 9.08
CA ILE A 171 2.42 -10.46 9.98
C ILE A 171 3.44 -11.51 9.55
N MET A 172 3.01 -12.73 9.21
CA MET A 172 3.88 -13.81 8.74
C MET A 172 4.61 -13.44 7.44
N ARG A 173 3.87 -12.86 6.47
CA ARG A 173 4.42 -12.37 5.21
C ARG A 173 5.45 -11.24 5.42
N LEU A 174 5.16 -10.29 6.30
CA LEU A 174 6.10 -9.20 6.62
C LEU A 174 7.34 -9.72 7.34
N ARG A 175 7.19 -10.74 8.19
CA ARG A 175 8.30 -11.40 8.89
C ARG A 175 9.21 -12.13 7.90
N SER A 176 8.66 -12.92 6.98
CA SER A 176 9.47 -13.63 5.97
C SER A 176 10.23 -12.64 5.07
N GLN A 177 9.57 -11.56 4.64
CA GLN A 177 10.22 -10.46 3.91
C GLN A 177 11.36 -9.82 4.72
N ALA A 178 11.14 -9.53 6.01
CA ALA A 178 12.16 -8.95 6.86
C ALA A 178 13.34 -9.90 7.11
N LEU A 179 13.10 -11.20 7.26
CA LEU A 179 14.15 -12.23 7.39
C LEU A 179 15.01 -12.29 6.12
N ALA A 180 14.39 -12.29 4.94
CA ALA A 180 15.12 -12.26 3.68
C ALA A 180 15.95 -10.98 3.55
N GLY A 181 15.37 -9.82 3.91
CA GLY A 181 16.05 -8.53 3.82
C GLY A 181 17.24 -8.36 4.75
N ILE A 182 17.33 -9.15 5.82
CA ILE A 182 18.53 -9.20 6.69
C ILE A 182 19.48 -10.36 6.33
N GLY A 183 19.27 -11.03 5.18
CA GLY A 183 20.13 -12.10 4.67
C GLY A 183 19.86 -13.49 5.26
N ARG A 184 18.75 -13.68 5.99
CA ARG A 184 18.38 -14.97 6.61
C ARG A 184 17.39 -15.74 5.73
N MET A 185 17.77 -15.99 4.48
CA MET A 185 16.90 -16.59 3.47
C MET A 185 16.32 -17.97 3.87
N PRO A 186 17.08 -18.92 4.47
CA PRO A 186 16.50 -20.20 4.89
C PRO A 186 15.35 -20.05 5.90
N GLU A 187 15.50 -19.13 6.84
CA GLU A 187 14.46 -18.85 7.83
C GLU A 187 13.27 -18.09 7.22
N ALA A 188 13.53 -17.21 6.25
CA ALA A 188 12.49 -16.54 5.49
C ALA A 188 11.60 -17.55 4.76
N MET A 189 12.20 -18.57 4.13
CA MET A 189 11.47 -19.64 3.45
C MET A 189 10.68 -20.50 4.45
N ALA A 190 11.30 -20.92 5.56
CA ALA A 190 10.60 -21.69 6.59
C ALA A 190 9.39 -20.95 7.19
N GLU A 191 9.48 -19.63 7.33
CA GLU A 191 8.35 -18.81 7.77
C GLU A 191 7.30 -18.62 6.67
N PHE A 192 7.73 -18.52 5.41
CA PHE A 192 6.85 -18.38 4.26
C PHE A 192 6.03 -19.65 3.99
N GLU A 193 6.60 -20.84 4.17
CA GLU A 193 5.84 -22.09 4.02
C GLU A 193 4.64 -22.13 4.98
N LYS A 194 4.83 -21.71 6.25
CA LYS A 194 3.71 -21.60 7.19
C LYS A 194 2.62 -20.63 6.73
N PHE A 195 2.99 -19.58 6.00
CA PHE A 195 2.04 -18.64 5.41
C PHE A 195 1.28 -19.28 4.23
N ARG A 196 1.98 -20.08 3.42
CA ARG A 196 1.41 -20.81 2.27
C ARG A 196 0.40 -21.87 2.71
N ASP A 197 0.66 -22.54 3.83
CA ASP A 197 -0.21 -23.58 4.38
C ASP A 197 -1.53 -23.06 4.99
N LEU A 198 -1.74 -21.73 5.02
CA LEU A 198 -2.99 -21.16 5.54
C LEU A 198 -4.16 -21.42 4.57
N PRO A 199 -5.33 -21.89 5.06
CA PRO A 199 -6.43 -22.40 4.23
C PRO A 199 -7.12 -21.36 3.34
N ASP A 200 -6.88 -20.07 3.58
CA ASP A 200 -7.52 -18.95 2.86
C ASP A 200 -6.49 -18.15 2.03
N VAL A 201 -5.35 -18.73 1.62
CA VAL A 201 -4.36 -18.06 0.76
C VAL A 201 -4.36 -18.70 -0.64
N PRO A 202 -4.86 -18.00 -1.68
CA PRO A 202 -4.81 -18.52 -3.03
C PRO A 202 -3.38 -18.73 -3.52
N GLU A 203 -3.15 -19.79 -4.29
CA GLU A 203 -1.81 -20.18 -4.74
C GLU A 203 -1.10 -19.09 -5.57
N TRP A 204 -1.82 -18.39 -6.44
CA TRP A 204 -1.23 -17.28 -7.19
C TRP A 204 -0.80 -16.11 -6.28
N VAL A 205 -1.49 -15.88 -5.15
CA VAL A 205 -1.12 -14.87 -4.15
C VAL A 205 0.12 -15.31 -3.38
N SER A 206 0.22 -16.60 -3.04
CA SER A 206 1.42 -17.15 -2.41
C SER A 206 2.62 -16.98 -3.34
N LYS A 207 2.49 -17.30 -4.63
CA LYS A 207 3.54 -17.11 -5.64
C LYS A 207 3.99 -15.65 -5.78
N LEU A 208 3.07 -14.68 -5.80
CA LEU A 208 3.45 -13.26 -5.80
C LEU A 208 4.15 -12.84 -4.48
N ALA A 209 3.71 -13.36 -3.35
CA ALA A 209 4.36 -13.09 -2.06
C ALA A 209 5.79 -13.69 -2.02
N LEU A 210 5.99 -14.87 -2.59
CA LEU A 210 7.30 -15.50 -2.76
C LEU A 210 8.19 -14.69 -3.71
N ALA A 211 7.65 -14.21 -4.84
CA ALA A 211 8.36 -13.33 -5.76
C ALA A 211 8.94 -12.10 -5.05
N ASN A 212 8.15 -11.48 -4.16
CA ASN A 212 8.60 -10.35 -3.36
C ASN A 212 9.75 -10.71 -2.39
N ILE A 213 9.79 -11.94 -1.85
CA ILE A 213 10.89 -12.38 -1.00
C ILE A 213 12.17 -12.52 -1.83
N TYR A 214 12.07 -13.09 -3.03
CA TYR A 214 13.18 -13.17 -3.97
C TYR A 214 13.66 -11.80 -4.45
N ASP A 215 12.76 -10.84 -4.70
CA ASP A 215 13.11 -9.45 -5.02
C ASP A 215 13.95 -8.80 -3.89
N ILE A 216 13.55 -9.03 -2.64
CA ILE A 216 14.26 -8.51 -1.46
C ILE A 216 15.66 -9.13 -1.35
N ASN A 217 15.78 -10.43 -1.62
CA ASN A 217 17.05 -11.15 -1.64
C ASN A 217 17.86 -10.95 -2.94
N LYS A 218 17.36 -10.14 -3.87
CA LYS A 218 17.94 -9.87 -5.20
C LYS A 218 18.09 -11.08 -6.12
N ASP A 219 17.32 -12.14 -5.89
CA ASP A 219 17.24 -13.29 -6.80
C ASP A 219 16.17 -13.02 -7.86
N TYR A 220 16.48 -12.10 -8.77
CA TYR A 220 15.50 -11.53 -9.70
C TYR A 220 14.97 -12.54 -10.72
N ASP A 221 15.75 -13.57 -11.07
CA ASP A 221 15.31 -14.64 -11.96
C ASP A 221 14.19 -15.46 -11.32
N LYS A 222 14.36 -15.89 -10.07
CA LYS A 222 13.29 -16.58 -9.34
C LYS A 222 12.08 -15.69 -9.07
N ALA A 223 12.28 -14.40 -8.81
CA ALA A 223 11.17 -13.47 -8.66
C ALA A 223 10.32 -13.38 -9.94
N ILE A 224 10.96 -13.36 -11.11
CA ILE A 224 10.27 -13.37 -12.41
C ILE A 224 9.58 -14.72 -12.65
N GLU A 225 10.25 -15.84 -12.34
CA GLU A 225 9.69 -17.19 -12.45
C GLU A 225 8.40 -17.33 -11.65
N CYS A 226 8.39 -16.91 -10.38
CA CYS A 226 7.18 -16.90 -9.54
C CYS A 226 6.05 -16.05 -10.16
N GLY A 227 6.39 -14.93 -10.81
CA GLY A 227 5.40 -14.11 -11.52
C GLY A 227 4.77 -14.84 -12.72
N TRP A 228 5.57 -15.60 -13.48
CA TRP A 228 5.07 -16.45 -14.56
C TRP A 228 4.19 -17.60 -14.03
N GLU A 229 4.58 -18.22 -12.92
CA GLU A 229 3.78 -19.27 -12.28
C GLU A 229 2.45 -18.74 -11.75
N ALA A 230 2.44 -17.54 -11.15
CA ALA A 230 1.20 -16.90 -10.69
C ALA A 230 0.27 -16.61 -11.88
N LEU A 231 0.83 -16.21 -13.03
CA LEU A 231 0.06 -15.94 -14.24
C LEU A 231 -0.55 -17.20 -14.87
N LYS A 232 0.14 -18.36 -14.75
CA LYS A 232 -0.41 -19.66 -15.17
C LYS A 232 -1.63 -20.05 -14.33
N ASP A 233 -1.60 -19.75 -13.04
CA ASP A 233 -2.70 -20.05 -12.12
C ASP A 233 -3.89 -19.10 -12.31
N LYS A 234 -3.63 -17.80 -12.44
CA LYS A 234 -4.67 -16.78 -12.61
C LYS A 234 -4.19 -15.64 -13.48
N GLN A 235 -5.00 -15.25 -14.46
CA GLN A 235 -4.71 -14.11 -15.33
C GLN A 235 -5.52 -12.89 -14.86
N THR A 236 -4.89 -12.01 -14.09
CA THR A 236 -5.50 -10.73 -13.67
C THR A 236 -4.62 -9.55 -14.07
N PRO A 237 -5.20 -8.37 -14.31
CA PRO A 237 -4.43 -7.15 -14.60
C PRO A 237 -3.34 -6.85 -13.57
N ILE A 238 -3.57 -7.19 -12.29
CA ILE A 238 -2.59 -7.00 -11.21
C ILE A 238 -1.34 -7.87 -11.40
N ILE A 239 -1.52 -9.16 -11.76
CA ILE A 239 -0.39 -10.08 -11.98
C ILE A 239 0.42 -9.63 -13.20
N TYR A 240 -0.25 -9.25 -14.29
CA TYR A 240 0.41 -8.67 -15.46
C TYR A 240 1.23 -7.43 -15.09
N MET A 241 0.64 -6.50 -14.33
CA MET A 241 1.31 -5.29 -13.86
C MET A 241 2.55 -5.59 -13.02
N GLU A 242 2.43 -6.48 -12.03
CA GLU A 242 3.54 -6.86 -11.16
C GLU A 242 4.70 -7.52 -11.93
N LEU A 243 4.38 -8.41 -12.88
CA LEU A 243 5.38 -9.06 -13.72
C LEU A 243 6.08 -8.06 -14.65
N VAL A 244 5.33 -7.15 -15.28
CA VAL A 244 5.91 -6.09 -16.13
C VAL A 244 6.84 -5.19 -15.31
N ILE A 245 6.44 -4.80 -14.10
CA ILE A 245 7.29 -3.98 -13.22
C ILE A 245 8.61 -4.68 -12.94
N ARG A 246 8.60 -5.99 -12.62
CA ARG A 246 9.83 -6.76 -12.38
C ARG A 246 10.71 -6.84 -13.64
N LEU A 247 10.13 -7.15 -14.79
CA LEU A 247 10.87 -7.23 -16.06
C LEU A 247 11.54 -5.90 -16.40
N LEU A 248 10.80 -4.79 -16.30
CA LEU A 248 11.33 -3.45 -16.58
C LEU A 248 12.38 -3.02 -15.57
N LYS A 249 12.14 -3.25 -14.27
CA LYS A 249 13.06 -2.87 -13.19
C LYS A 249 14.42 -3.54 -13.36
N TYR A 250 14.44 -4.81 -13.76
CA TYR A 250 15.67 -5.56 -13.97
C TYR A 250 16.19 -5.51 -15.41
N ARG A 251 15.61 -4.64 -16.25
CA ARG A 251 15.94 -4.45 -17.67
C ARG A 251 15.97 -5.76 -18.47
N LYS A 252 15.03 -6.66 -18.15
CA LYS A 252 14.84 -7.93 -18.85
C LYS A 252 13.68 -7.81 -19.84
N GLU A 253 13.91 -8.28 -21.06
CA GLU A 253 12.87 -8.55 -22.06
C GLU A 253 11.88 -7.37 -22.29
N THR A 254 12.38 -6.19 -22.70
CA THR A 254 11.52 -5.00 -22.99
C THR A 254 10.38 -5.31 -23.95
N VAL A 255 10.64 -6.13 -24.99
CA VAL A 255 9.63 -6.55 -25.97
C VAL A 255 8.49 -7.32 -25.30
N LYS A 256 8.82 -8.26 -24.41
CA LYS A 256 7.82 -9.05 -23.70
C LYS A 256 7.09 -8.24 -22.65
N SER A 257 7.79 -7.31 -21.99
CA SER A 257 7.18 -6.34 -21.08
C SER A 257 6.10 -5.52 -21.79
N LYS A 258 6.35 -5.08 -23.03
CA LYS A 258 5.37 -4.39 -23.86
C LYS A 258 4.16 -5.27 -24.19
N GLU A 259 4.39 -6.51 -24.60
CA GLU A 259 3.33 -7.46 -24.90
C GLU A 259 2.44 -7.70 -23.67
N LEU A 260 3.03 -7.97 -22.51
CA LEU A 260 2.28 -8.17 -21.27
C LEU A 260 1.54 -6.91 -20.84
N PHE A 261 2.16 -5.74 -20.95
CA PHE A 261 1.52 -4.47 -20.59
C PHE A 261 0.30 -4.18 -21.47
N SER A 262 0.32 -4.61 -22.74
CA SER A 262 -0.85 -4.47 -23.63
C SER A 262 -2.08 -5.27 -23.17
N LYS A 263 -1.89 -6.29 -22.31
CA LYS A 263 -2.97 -7.10 -21.72
C LYS A 263 -3.58 -6.47 -20.46
N VAL A 264 -3.05 -5.33 -20.00
CA VAL A 264 -3.55 -4.60 -18.84
C VAL A 264 -4.57 -3.56 -19.29
N ASP A 265 -5.86 -3.81 -19.06
CA ASP A 265 -6.89 -2.77 -19.22
C ASP A 265 -6.89 -1.83 -18.00
N PRO A 266 -6.52 -0.55 -18.16
CA PRO A 266 -6.52 0.39 -17.04
C PRO A 266 -7.91 0.59 -16.42
N ASN A 267 -9.01 0.34 -17.14
CA ASN A 267 -10.35 0.46 -16.58
C ASN A 267 -10.72 -0.67 -15.60
N LEU A 268 -9.96 -1.77 -15.64
CA LEU A 268 -10.11 -2.90 -14.74
C LEU A 268 -9.17 -2.81 -13.54
N LEU A 269 -8.31 -1.79 -13.46
CA LEU A 269 -7.40 -1.60 -12.34
C LEU A 269 -8.07 -0.80 -11.21
N PRO A 270 -7.88 -1.21 -9.94
CA PRO A 270 -8.30 -0.41 -8.80
C PRO A 270 -7.67 1.00 -8.82
N SER A 271 -8.38 1.99 -8.28
CA SER A 271 -7.92 3.39 -8.25
C SER A 271 -6.54 3.56 -7.59
N ILE A 272 -6.28 2.78 -6.53
CA ILE A 272 -4.98 2.74 -5.83
C ILE A 272 -3.83 2.25 -6.72
N ILE A 273 -4.12 1.45 -7.76
CA ILE A 273 -3.12 0.90 -8.69
C ILE A 273 -2.86 1.84 -9.89
N GLN A 274 -3.75 2.78 -10.17
CA GLN A 274 -3.62 3.71 -11.31
C GLN A 274 -2.29 4.49 -11.36
N PRO A 275 -1.76 5.04 -10.23
CA PRO A 275 -0.47 5.71 -10.27
C PRO A 275 0.66 4.79 -10.73
N PHE A 276 0.61 3.51 -10.33
CA PHE A 276 1.59 2.50 -10.71
C PHE A 276 1.45 2.13 -12.19
N TYR A 277 0.23 2.00 -12.72
CA TYR A 277 0.01 1.81 -14.16
C TYR A 277 0.69 2.89 -15.01
N HIS A 278 0.48 4.16 -14.66
CA HIS A 278 1.13 5.27 -15.37
C HIS A 278 2.64 5.28 -15.19
N GLY A 279 3.13 4.97 -13.98
CA GLY A 279 4.56 4.87 -13.69
C GLY A 279 5.22 3.80 -14.57
N THR A 280 4.65 2.60 -14.61
CA THR A 280 5.10 1.48 -15.43
C THR A 280 5.07 1.81 -16.92
N ARG A 281 4.00 2.46 -17.42
CA ARG A 281 3.97 2.91 -18.83
C ARG A 281 5.08 3.91 -19.13
N GLY A 282 5.36 4.81 -18.20
CA GLY A 282 6.43 5.79 -18.33
C GLY A 282 7.82 5.14 -18.37
N ILE A 283 8.08 4.16 -17.50
CA ILE A 283 9.31 3.36 -17.50
C ILE A 283 9.45 2.58 -18.81
N LEU A 284 8.37 1.94 -19.29
CA LEU A 284 8.38 1.23 -20.56
C LEU A 284 8.71 2.18 -21.73
N ALA A 285 8.07 3.34 -21.79
CA ALA A 285 8.36 4.35 -22.82
C ALA A 285 9.80 4.85 -22.76
N TYR A 286 10.36 5.00 -21.56
CA TYR A 286 11.77 5.33 -21.37
C TYR A 286 12.69 4.26 -21.97
N MET A 287 12.40 2.97 -21.75
CA MET A 287 13.14 1.85 -22.35
C MET A 287 12.99 1.78 -23.88
N GLU A 288 11.87 2.29 -24.41
CA GLU A 288 11.61 2.42 -25.86
C GLU A 288 12.26 3.67 -26.48
N ASN A 289 12.98 4.49 -25.69
CA ASN A 289 13.51 5.80 -26.06
C ASN A 289 12.44 6.84 -26.48
N ASP A 290 11.17 6.61 -26.15
CA ASP A 290 10.11 7.62 -26.28
C ASP A 290 10.10 8.50 -25.02
N TYR A 291 11.08 9.40 -24.94
CA TYR A 291 11.27 10.26 -23.77
C TYR A 291 10.13 11.27 -23.56
N ALA A 292 9.41 11.65 -24.63
CA ALA A 292 8.25 12.54 -24.53
C ALA A 292 7.09 11.84 -23.82
N LEU A 293 6.76 10.61 -24.23
CA LEU A 293 5.74 9.82 -23.57
C LEU A 293 6.16 9.41 -22.15
N ALA A 294 7.43 9.03 -21.96
CA ALA A 294 7.99 8.68 -20.66
C ALA A 294 7.79 9.83 -19.66
N LYS A 295 8.16 11.05 -20.05
CA LYS A 295 7.96 12.26 -19.24
C LYS A 295 6.49 12.41 -18.86
N SER A 296 5.59 12.45 -19.85
CA SER A 296 4.16 12.67 -19.61
C SER A 296 3.56 11.67 -18.63
N LYS A 297 3.90 10.38 -18.77
CA LYS A 297 3.34 9.31 -17.93
C LYS A 297 3.97 9.26 -16.54
N LEU A 298 5.27 9.51 -16.40
CA LEU A 298 5.93 9.59 -15.10
C LEU A 298 5.49 10.82 -14.30
N GLU A 299 5.29 11.98 -14.95
CA GLU A 299 4.77 13.18 -14.27
C GLU A 299 3.33 12.98 -13.79
N LEU A 300 2.49 12.35 -14.60
CA LEU A 300 1.13 11.97 -14.20
C LEU A 300 1.14 11.02 -13.00
N SER A 301 1.96 9.97 -13.07
CA SER A 301 2.16 9.01 -11.98
C SER A 301 2.62 9.70 -10.69
N LEU A 302 3.65 10.54 -10.77
CA LEU A 302 4.19 11.29 -9.64
C LEU A 302 3.12 12.21 -9.03
N GLY A 303 2.37 12.95 -9.85
CA GLY A 303 1.30 13.82 -9.38
C GLY A 303 0.20 13.07 -8.62
N MET A 304 -0.16 11.86 -9.08
CA MET A 304 -1.12 11.00 -8.39
C MET A 304 -0.56 10.44 -7.08
N MET A 305 0.68 9.92 -7.09
CA MET A 305 1.32 9.38 -5.89
C MET A 305 1.54 10.43 -4.81
N VAL A 306 1.89 11.67 -5.19
CA VAL A 306 2.06 12.78 -4.23
C VAL A 306 0.72 13.14 -3.56
N LYS A 307 -0.38 13.16 -4.31
CA LYS A 307 -1.73 13.37 -3.74
C LYS A 307 -2.14 12.22 -2.81
N ALA A 308 -1.79 10.99 -3.19
CA ALA A 308 -2.07 9.78 -2.43
C ALA A 308 -0.99 9.45 -1.39
N ARG A 309 -0.02 10.33 -1.11
CA ARG A 309 1.21 10.02 -0.35
C ARG A 309 0.97 9.45 1.05
N HIS A 310 -0.20 9.69 1.60
CA HIS A 310 -0.61 9.16 2.89
C HIS A 310 -0.96 7.66 2.87
N GLN A 311 -1.19 7.09 1.70
CA GLN A 311 -1.41 5.67 1.49
C GLN A 311 -0.09 4.89 1.60
N VAL A 312 -0.19 3.59 1.85
CA VAL A 312 0.97 2.69 1.90
C VAL A 312 1.64 2.59 0.53
N PHE A 313 2.94 2.35 0.53
CA PHE A 313 3.81 2.12 -0.63
C PHE A 313 4.08 3.34 -1.51
N MET A 314 3.68 4.55 -1.11
CA MET A 314 3.82 5.74 -1.96
C MET A 314 5.21 6.37 -1.91
N ASP A 315 5.86 6.48 -0.76
CA ASP A 315 7.14 7.21 -0.65
C ASP A 315 8.24 6.56 -1.52
N ALA A 316 8.33 5.24 -1.48
CA ALA A 316 9.26 4.46 -2.30
C ALA A 316 9.03 4.69 -3.81
N ASN A 317 7.78 4.59 -4.26
CA ASN A 317 7.44 4.73 -5.67
C ASN A 317 7.56 6.16 -6.18
N ILE A 318 7.31 7.16 -5.33
CA ILE A 318 7.61 8.56 -5.62
C ILE A 318 9.11 8.72 -5.93
N CYS A 319 9.99 8.14 -5.11
CA CYS A 319 11.43 8.23 -5.33
C CYS A 319 11.86 7.53 -6.63
N ILE A 320 11.31 6.35 -6.93
CA ILE A 320 11.55 5.66 -8.20
C ILE A 320 11.08 6.48 -9.40
N ALA A 321 9.88 7.06 -9.35
CA ALA A 321 9.35 7.91 -10.43
C ALA A 321 10.23 9.14 -10.64
N LYS A 322 10.70 9.79 -9.57
CA LYS A 322 11.65 10.91 -9.63
C LYS A 322 12.99 10.49 -10.25
N ALA A 323 13.52 9.33 -9.87
CA ALA A 323 14.75 8.82 -10.46
C ALA A 323 14.63 8.60 -11.98
N PHE A 324 13.54 7.98 -12.45
CA PHE A 324 13.31 7.87 -13.89
C PHE A 324 13.06 9.23 -14.58
N LEU A 325 12.36 10.16 -13.92
CA LEU A 325 12.22 11.53 -14.42
C LEU A 325 13.57 12.22 -14.55
N SER A 326 14.51 11.99 -13.64
CA SER A 326 15.88 12.48 -13.78
C SER A 326 16.52 12.01 -15.09
N CYS A 327 16.47 10.70 -15.36
CA CYS A 327 16.99 10.13 -16.60
C CYS A 327 16.30 10.73 -17.84
N VAL A 328 14.97 10.80 -17.83
CA VAL A 328 14.18 11.35 -18.95
C VAL A 328 14.50 12.82 -19.21
N TYR A 329 14.54 13.65 -18.17
CA TYR A 329 14.84 15.08 -18.31
C TYR A 329 16.27 15.31 -18.80
N ALA A 330 17.23 14.50 -18.36
CA ALA A 330 18.59 14.55 -18.86
C ALA A 330 18.67 14.22 -20.36
N LYS A 331 17.95 13.18 -20.82
CA LYS A 331 17.84 12.82 -22.24
C LYS A 331 17.15 13.88 -23.09
N LEU A 332 16.24 14.65 -22.50
CA LEU A 332 15.58 15.79 -23.14
C LEU A 332 16.39 17.10 -23.06
N GLY A 333 17.56 17.11 -22.42
CA GLY A 333 18.45 18.27 -22.31
C GLY A 333 18.17 19.24 -21.15
N ASP A 334 17.17 18.98 -20.31
CA ASP A 334 16.87 19.79 -19.12
C ASP A 334 17.65 19.26 -17.91
N ILE A 335 18.96 19.47 -17.92
CA ILE A 335 19.89 18.95 -16.91
C ILE A 335 19.57 19.49 -15.50
N ASN A 336 19.04 20.71 -15.38
CA ASN A 336 18.73 21.30 -14.09
C ASN A 336 17.57 20.57 -13.40
N LYS A 337 16.48 20.28 -14.12
CA LYS A 337 15.40 19.46 -13.57
C LYS A 337 15.84 18.04 -13.31
N ALA A 338 16.67 17.48 -14.18
CA ALA A 338 17.21 16.14 -13.97
C ALA A 338 17.96 16.04 -12.62
N LYS A 339 18.90 16.97 -12.37
CA LYS A 339 19.62 17.05 -11.09
C LYS A 339 18.69 17.20 -9.90
N HIS A 340 17.68 18.07 -10.00
CA HIS A 340 16.71 18.27 -8.93
C HIS A 340 15.99 16.96 -8.56
N PHE A 341 15.45 16.24 -9.54
CA PHE A 341 14.76 14.97 -9.28
C PHE A 341 15.70 13.89 -8.73
N PHE A 342 16.94 13.82 -9.22
CA PHE A 342 17.91 12.86 -8.70
C PHE A 342 18.22 13.12 -7.22
N LEU A 343 18.51 14.38 -6.84
CA LEU A 343 18.80 14.76 -5.46
C LEU A 343 17.65 14.40 -4.49
N GLU A 344 16.41 14.53 -4.94
CA GLU A 344 15.24 14.15 -4.13
C GLU A 344 15.08 12.64 -3.96
N ALA A 345 15.52 11.84 -4.93
CA ALA A 345 15.40 10.38 -4.93
C ALA A 345 16.63 9.66 -4.33
N GLU A 346 17.81 10.28 -4.38
CA GLU A 346 19.11 9.66 -4.12
C GLU A 346 19.16 8.91 -2.78
N LYS A 347 18.73 9.55 -1.69
CA LYS A 347 18.73 8.93 -0.35
C LYS A 347 17.96 7.62 -0.31
N TYR A 348 16.81 7.57 -0.99
CA TYR A 348 16.02 6.36 -1.08
C TYR A 348 16.71 5.32 -1.95
N LEU A 349 17.23 5.70 -3.12
CA LEU A 349 17.90 4.76 -4.02
C LEU A 349 19.09 4.06 -3.33
N ILE A 350 19.87 4.80 -2.54
CA ILE A 350 20.97 4.26 -1.74
C ILE A 350 20.44 3.30 -0.67
N ALA A 351 19.44 3.72 0.10
CA ALA A 351 18.85 2.87 1.14
C ALA A 351 18.21 1.59 0.57
N ALA A 352 17.65 1.67 -0.63
CA ALA A 352 17.01 0.57 -1.33
C ALA A 352 17.99 -0.28 -2.17
N ASP A 353 19.27 0.12 -2.24
CA ASP A 353 20.31 -0.54 -3.03
C ASP A 353 19.92 -0.68 -4.52
N GLU A 354 19.35 0.38 -5.09
CA GLU A 354 18.92 0.47 -6.49
C GLU A 354 20.08 0.90 -7.40
N THR A 355 21.22 0.21 -7.30
CA THR A 355 22.49 0.57 -7.96
C THR A 355 22.39 0.78 -9.45
N LEU A 356 21.61 -0.04 -10.16
CA LEU A 356 21.39 0.11 -11.61
C LEU A 356 20.77 1.46 -11.96
N LEU A 357 19.79 1.91 -11.19
CA LEU A 357 19.09 3.17 -11.43
C LEU A 357 19.93 4.38 -10.99
N ILE A 358 20.73 4.23 -9.91
CA ILE A 358 21.73 5.24 -9.51
C ILE A 358 22.76 5.44 -10.63
N ASN A 359 23.32 4.36 -11.16
CA ASN A 359 24.30 4.40 -12.24
C ASN A 359 23.71 5.05 -13.50
N GLU A 360 22.45 4.76 -13.81
CA GLU A 360 21.76 5.37 -14.94
C GLU A 360 21.54 6.87 -14.76
N CYS A 361 21.08 7.30 -13.58
CA CYS A 361 20.90 8.72 -13.28
C CYS A 361 22.24 9.47 -13.36
N THR A 362 23.28 8.91 -12.74
CA THR A 362 24.60 9.53 -12.69
C THR A 362 25.27 9.59 -14.06
N GLN A 363 25.14 8.54 -14.89
CA GLN A 363 25.59 8.54 -16.28
C GLN A 363 24.82 9.57 -17.11
N ALA A 364 23.49 9.62 -17.00
CA ALA A 364 22.66 10.58 -17.73
C ALA A 364 23.00 12.05 -17.38
N LEU A 365 23.41 12.30 -16.13
CA LEU A 365 23.83 13.60 -15.64
C LEU A 365 25.30 13.95 -15.93
N GLY A 366 26.08 13.03 -16.49
CA GLY A 366 27.52 13.22 -16.73
C GLY A 366 28.36 13.28 -15.44
N LEU A 367 27.90 12.63 -14.37
CA LEU A 367 28.60 12.58 -13.08
C LEU A 367 29.63 11.45 -12.99
N ILE A 368 29.52 10.45 -13.85
CA ILE A 368 30.49 9.36 -14.02
C ILE A 368 31.01 9.45 -15.46
N LYS A 369 32.34 9.45 -15.62
CA LYS A 369 33.03 9.43 -16.91
C LYS A 369 33.33 8.00 -17.35
#